data_AF-M2VAZ5-F1
#
_entry.id   AF-M2VAZ5-F1
#
_cell.length_a   1.000
_cell.length_b   1.000
_cell.length_c   1.000
_cell.angle_alpha   90.00
_cell.angle_beta   90.00
_cell.angle_gamma   90.00
#
_symmetry.space_group_name_H-M   'P 1'
#
loop_
_entity.id
_entity.type
_entity.pdbx_description
1 polymer ?
#
loop_
_entity_poly.entity_id
_entity_poly.type
_entity_poly.pdbx_seq_one_letter_code
_entity_poly.pdbx_strand_id
1 'polypeptide(L)'
;LRYRHRALGIIAFYIPILVVPWVLTCILAYHPVGLPSYIQTEFTESNITTQRRIVNALAVLNSFASIVTIPLISALIAQAAVVYTQRRRKNQTVSVSQVFALADRGWSNINILYEAWPPWRSNRTTNGDQARRIGPGSGFLWLAALFLLLCGIQQPIREGFVSTGQILVMATEDNPVGSQNGPFRGGRYTLLGVDPEPDDMSTIPEGVIVQQLENSLASLSFSEVPTNLWPDLQDAAPFKLRNVPQLKQLGPWAQPGLGFFVAAFPNGTTTGILRNRAMRFNSTIRCIEIRQSSFPATCTGGSPFTSDFTSSGQFGAKICVPGQRGKFPWQLSRNRQDIVEDIFVDV
;
A
#
# COMPACT_ATOMS: atom_id res chain seq x y z
N LEU A 1 48.25 -20.83 10.62
CA LEU A 1 47.46 -19.77 11.29
C LEU A 1 47.29 -18.48 10.47
N ARG A 2 48.32 -17.91 9.81
CA ARG A 2 48.26 -16.63 9.06
C ARG A 2 47.11 -16.50 8.05
N TYR A 3 46.77 -17.56 7.31
CA TYR A 3 45.66 -17.55 6.35
C TYR A 3 44.28 -17.37 7.00
N ARG A 4 44.08 -17.87 8.23
CA ARG A 4 42.80 -17.75 8.95
C ARG A 4 42.49 -16.31 9.33
N HIS A 5 43.51 -15.53 9.72
CA HIS A 5 43.34 -14.13 10.11
C HIS A 5 43.00 -13.22 8.92
N ARG A 6 43.56 -13.49 7.73
CA ARG A 6 43.22 -12.74 6.51
C ARG A 6 41.81 -13.03 6.02
N ALA A 7 41.38 -14.29 6.04
CA ALA A 7 39.99 -14.67 5.75
C ALA A 7 39.00 -13.96 6.70
N LEU A 8 39.29 -13.99 8.00
CA LEU A 8 38.46 -13.35 9.01
C LEU A 8 38.38 -11.83 8.82
N GLY A 9 39.49 -11.18 8.46
CA GLY A 9 39.49 -9.74 8.15
C GLY A 9 38.63 -9.38 6.93
N ILE A 10 38.69 -10.19 5.86
CA ILE A 10 37.85 -10.00 4.67
C ILE A 10 36.37 -10.17 5.01
N ILE A 11 36.02 -11.21 5.76
CA ILE A 11 34.64 -11.48 6.18
C ILE A 11 34.12 -10.35 7.09
N ALA A 12 34.93 -9.90 8.05
CA ALA A 12 34.59 -8.81 8.96
C ALA A 12 34.35 -7.48 8.23
N PHE A 13 35.02 -7.24 7.11
CA PHE A 13 34.79 -6.07 6.26
C PHE A 13 33.56 -6.23 5.35
N TYR A 14 33.34 -7.43 4.80
CA TYR A 14 32.27 -7.67 3.83
C TYR A 14 30.87 -7.74 4.46
N ILE A 15 30.74 -8.35 5.64
CA ILE A 15 29.43 -8.51 6.31
C ILE A 15 28.75 -7.15 6.57
N PRO A 16 29.41 -6.13 7.17
CA PRO A 16 28.79 -4.81 7.38
C PRO A 16 28.31 -4.16 6.08
N ILE A 17 29.10 -4.27 5.00
CA ILE A 17 28.77 -3.69 3.69
C ILE A 17 27.49 -4.29 3.12
N LEU A 18 27.21 -5.56 3.39
CA LEU A 18 26.01 -6.24 2.91
C LEU A 18 24.80 -6.04 3.85
N VAL A 19 25.02 -6.11 5.16
CA VAL A 19 23.95 -6.07 6.15
C VAL A 19 23.43 -4.65 6.39
N VAL A 20 24.30 -3.64 6.48
CA VAL A 20 23.88 -2.27 6.80
C VAL A 20 22.88 -1.71 5.77
N PRO A 21 23.12 -1.80 4.45
CA PRO A 21 22.16 -1.31 3.47
C PRO A 21 20.84 -2.09 3.49
N TRP A 22 20.88 -3.38 3.80
CA TRP A 22 19.69 -4.21 3.92
C TRP A 22 18.82 -3.81 5.10
N VAL A 23 19.41 -3.71 6.30
CA VAL A 23 18.71 -3.27 7.52
C VAL A 23 18.11 -1.88 7.31
N LEU A 24 18.84 -0.95 6.71
CA LEU A 24 18.35 0.41 6.51
C LEU A 24 17.20 0.48 5.49
N THR A 25 17.23 -0.37 4.46
CA THR A 25 16.10 -0.50 3.50
C THR A 25 14.86 -1.04 4.22
N CYS A 26 15.02 -2.04 5.08
CA CYS A 26 13.91 -2.58 5.87
C CYS A 26 13.33 -1.52 6.83
N ILE A 27 14.17 -0.70 7.46
CA ILE A 27 13.72 0.40 8.33
C ILE A 27 12.92 1.44 7.52
N LEU A 28 13.48 1.91 6.40
CA LEU A 28 12.85 2.91 5.53
C LEU A 28 11.57 2.42 4.86
N ALA A 29 11.34 1.12 4.78
CA ALA A 29 10.07 0.60 4.29
C ALA A 29 8.90 0.92 5.25
N TYR A 30 9.18 1.07 6.55
CA TYR A 30 8.15 1.30 7.57
C TYR A 30 8.13 2.73 8.09
N HIS A 31 9.30 3.33 8.34
CA HIS A 31 9.37 4.67 8.89
C HIS A 31 10.65 5.42 8.47
N PRO A 32 10.63 6.76 8.48
CA PRO A 32 11.83 7.54 8.23
C PRO A 32 12.82 7.35 9.37
N VAL A 33 14.12 7.45 9.07
CA VAL A 33 15.15 7.37 10.11
C VAL A 33 14.97 8.55 11.07
N GLY A 34 14.78 8.26 12.36
CA GLY A 34 14.60 9.27 13.41
C GLY A 34 13.17 9.81 13.56
N LEU A 35 12.18 9.28 12.83
CA LEU A 35 10.79 9.69 12.91
C LEU A 35 9.85 8.48 13.05
N PRO A 36 8.72 8.60 13.76
CA PRO A 36 7.84 7.46 14.06
C PRO A 36 7.05 6.92 12.87
N SER A 37 6.67 7.76 11.89
CA SER A 37 5.93 7.30 10.71
C SER A 37 6.07 8.27 9.54
N TYR A 38 5.71 7.86 8.33
CA TYR A 38 5.66 8.76 7.17
C TYR A 38 4.43 9.67 7.13
N ILE A 39 3.38 9.33 7.89
CA ILE A 39 2.04 9.92 7.67
C ILE A 39 1.55 10.75 8.85
N GLN A 40 2.07 10.53 10.06
CA GLN A 40 1.67 11.28 11.25
C GLN A 40 2.71 12.32 11.68
N THR A 41 3.82 12.44 10.95
CA THR A 41 4.89 13.36 11.30
C THR A 41 4.96 14.53 10.34
N GLU A 42 5.12 15.70 10.91
CA GLU A 42 5.45 16.90 10.16
C GLU A 42 6.94 16.89 9.81
N PHE A 43 7.25 17.04 8.52
CA PHE A 43 8.63 17.05 8.04
C PHE A 43 9.15 18.48 7.91
N THR A 44 10.20 18.78 8.67
CA THR A 44 11.03 19.98 8.44
C THR A 44 11.91 19.79 7.20
N GLU A 45 12.29 20.88 6.54
CA GLU A 45 13.19 20.86 5.36
C GLU A 45 14.51 20.10 5.62
N SER A 46 15.07 20.24 6.81
CA SER A 46 16.26 19.50 7.26
C SER A 46 16.03 17.98 7.30
N ASN A 47 14.86 17.53 7.74
CA ASN A 47 14.50 16.12 7.76
C ASN A 47 14.36 15.57 6.34
N ILE A 48 13.70 16.32 5.45
CA ILE A 48 13.52 15.92 4.04
C ILE A 48 14.88 15.76 3.35
N THR A 49 15.77 16.73 3.50
CA THR A 49 17.12 16.67 2.91
C THR A 49 17.94 15.52 3.49
N THR A 50 17.82 15.24 4.79
CA THR A 50 18.48 14.11 5.45
C THR A 50 17.96 12.77 4.92
N GLN A 51 16.65 12.57 4.80
CA GLN A 51 16.08 11.34 4.24
C GLN A 51 16.53 11.14 2.78
N ARG A 52 16.54 12.20 1.97
CA ARG A 52 17.04 12.14 0.59
C ARG A 52 18.52 11.73 0.54
N ARG A 53 19.36 12.28 1.42
CA ARG A 53 20.78 11.89 1.54
C ARG A 53 20.93 10.43 1.93
N ILE A 54 20.11 9.92 2.85
CA ILE A 54 20.13 8.52 3.28
C ILE A 54 19.76 7.58 2.12
N VAL A 55 18.69 7.89 1.38
CA VAL A 55 18.28 7.10 0.21
C VAL A 55 19.38 7.11 -0.86
N ASN A 56 19.99 8.26 -1.14
CA ASN A 56 21.11 8.36 -2.07
C ASN A 56 22.33 7.55 -1.58
N ALA A 57 22.66 7.63 -0.29
CA ALA A 57 23.75 6.86 0.30
C ALA A 57 23.51 5.35 0.19
N LEU A 58 22.26 4.89 0.34
CA LEU A 58 21.91 3.48 0.15
C LEU A 58 22.14 3.00 -1.28
N ALA A 59 21.78 3.80 -2.28
CA ALA A 59 22.04 3.48 -3.68
C ALA A 59 23.55 3.32 -3.95
N VAL A 60 24.36 4.23 -3.38
CA VAL A 60 25.83 4.17 -3.48
C VAL A 60 26.39 2.93 -2.77
N LEU A 61 25.91 2.63 -1.55
CA LEU A 61 26.37 1.45 -0.81
C LEU A 61 26.01 0.14 -1.48
N ASN A 62 24.80 0.01 -2.06
CA ASN A 62 24.40 -1.18 -2.82
C ASN A 62 25.25 -1.34 -4.09
N SER A 63 25.51 -0.25 -4.81
CA SER A 63 26.42 -0.24 -5.97
C SER A 63 27.84 -0.67 -5.58
N PHE A 64 28.35 -0.18 -4.46
CA PHE A 64 29.68 -0.56 -3.97
C PHE A 64 29.72 -2.04 -3.56
N ALA A 65 28.67 -2.52 -2.88
CA ALA A 65 28.55 -3.91 -2.48
C ALA A 65 28.54 -4.85 -3.70
N SER A 66 27.88 -4.49 -4.81
CA SER A 66 27.86 -5.31 -6.02
C SER A 66 29.23 -5.43 -6.68
N ILE A 67 29.98 -4.32 -6.78
CA ILE A 67 31.34 -4.30 -7.36
C ILE A 67 32.32 -5.12 -6.52
N VAL A 68 32.24 -5.01 -5.19
CA VAL A 68 33.22 -5.60 -4.28
C VAL A 68 32.94 -7.09 -3.96
N THR A 69 31.71 -7.56 -4.18
CA THR A 69 31.31 -8.94 -3.92
C THR A 69 32.14 -9.96 -4.71
N ILE A 70 32.29 -9.77 -6.02
CA ILE A 70 33.01 -10.73 -6.89
C ILE A 70 34.49 -10.91 -6.48
N PRO A 71 35.31 -9.84 -6.34
CA PRO A 71 36.71 -10.01 -5.99
C PRO A 71 36.92 -10.54 -4.56
N LEU A 72 36.10 -10.13 -3.58
CA LEU A 72 36.23 -10.62 -2.21
C LEU A 72 35.86 -12.09 -2.07
N ILE A 73 34.74 -12.51 -2.66
CA ILE A 73 34.32 -13.92 -2.63
C ILE A 73 35.33 -14.78 -3.38
N SER A 74 35.85 -14.32 -4.53
CA SER A 74 36.91 -15.04 -5.26
C SER A 74 38.19 -15.20 -4.42
N ALA A 75 38.58 -14.17 -3.65
CA ALA A 75 39.71 -14.25 -2.72
C ALA A 75 39.45 -15.22 -1.56
N LEU A 76 38.22 -15.28 -1.02
CA LEU A 76 37.84 -16.24 0.02
C LEU A 76 37.86 -17.68 -0.50
N ILE A 77 37.33 -17.91 -1.71
CA ILE A 77 37.36 -19.22 -2.37
C ILE A 77 38.79 -19.66 -2.61
N ALA A 78 39.70 -18.78 -3.03
CA ALA A 78 41.11 -19.11 -3.20
C ALA A 78 41.76 -19.57 -1.88
N GLN A 79 41.39 -18.98 -0.75
CA GLN A 79 41.89 -19.43 0.56
C GLN A 79 41.27 -20.76 0.98
N ALA A 80 39.99 -20.98 0.69
CA ALA A 80 39.32 -22.26 0.92
C ALA A 80 39.89 -23.38 0.03
N ALA A 81 40.27 -23.07 -1.21
CA ALA A 81 40.91 -23.98 -2.15
C ALA A 81 42.23 -24.54 -1.60
N VAL A 82 43.06 -23.69 -0.98
CA VAL A 82 44.31 -24.12 -0.32
C VAL A 82 44.03 -25.11 0.82
N VAL A 83 42.95 -24.90 1.56
CA VAL A 83 42.56 -25.82 2.64
C VAL A 83 42.02 -27.14 2.09
N TYR A 84 41.32 -27.09 0.95
CA TYR A 84 40.79 -28.27 0.27
C TYR A 84 41.88 -29.15 -0.35
N THR A 85 42.95 -28.56 -0.89
CA THR A 85 44.08 -29.29 -1.48
C THR A 85 45.01 -29.92 -0.44
N GLN A 86 44.98 -29.46 0.81
CA GLN A 86 45.72 -30.09 1.91
C GLN A 86 45.12 -31.45 2.26
N ARG A 87 45.95 -32.50 2.23
CA ARG A 87 45.55 -33.88 2.54
C ARG A 87 45.13 -34.02 4.00
N ARG A 88 43.82 -33.99 4.27
CA ARG A 88 43.25 -34.12 5.63
C ARG A 88 42.72 -35.51 5.96
N ARG A 89 42.42 -36.35 4.95
CA ARG A 89 41.95 -37.73 5.12
C ARG A 89 42.75 -38.68 4.25
N LYS A 90 42.99 -39.91 4.73
CA LYS A 90 43.76 -40.94 3.99
C LYS A 90 43.16 -41.23 2.61
N ASN A 91 41.83 -41.14 2.48
CA ASN A 91 41.05 -41.42 1.26
C ASN A 91 40.89 -40.20 0.33
N GLN A 92 41.43 -39.03 0.69
CA GLN A 92 41.32 -37.82 -0.13
C GLN A 92 42.53 -37.73 -1.07
N THR A 93 42.34 -38.10 -2.33
CA THR A 93 43.34 -37.97 -3.40
C THR A 93 42.88 -36.93 -4.41
N VAL A 94 43.50 -35.76 -4.40
CA VAL A 94 43.24 -34.69 -5.37
C VAL A 94 44.23 -34.86 -6.53
N SER A 95 43.75 -34.85 -7.77
CA SER A 95 44.63 -34.96 -8.94
C SER A 95 45.43 -33.66 -9.15
N VAL A 96 46.62 -33.78 -9.73
CA VAL A 96 47.47 -32.61 -10.05
C VAL A 96 46.74 -31.63 -10.98
N SER A 97 45.97 -32.14 -11.95
CA SER A 97 45.14 -31.31 -12.85
C SER A 97 44.05 -30.52 -12.11
N GLN A 98 43.43 -31.11 -11.07
CA GLN A 98 42.47 -30.40 -10.22
C GLN A 98 43.15 -29.30 -9.42
N VAL A 99 44.34 -29.57 -8.85
CA VAL A 99 45.11 -28.57 -8.10
C VAL A 99 45.48 -27.37 -8.98
N PHE A 100 45.92 -27.61 -10.23
CA PHE A 100 46.19 -26.53 -11.18
C PHE A 100 44.93 -25.74 -11.53
N ALA A 101 43.80 -26.41 -11.81
CA ALA A 101 42.54 -25.73 -12.07
C ALA A 101 42.03 -24.90 -10.87
N LEU A 102 42.32 -25.34 -9.63
CA LEU A 102 42.05 -24.60 -8.40
C LEU A 102 43.01 -23.42 -8.19
N ALA A 103 44.28 -23.55 -8.56
CA ALA A 103 45.29 -22.50 -8.44
C ALA A 103 45.05 -21.34 -9.42
N ASP A 104 44.64 -21.66 -10.65
CA ASP A 104 44.35 -20.69 -11.71
C ASP A 104 42.97 -20.01 -11.58
N ARG A 105 42.28 -20.20 -10.44
CA ARG A 105 40.92 -19.68 -10.22
C ARG A 105 39.94 -20.14 -11.31
N GLY A 106 40.00 -21.44 -11.65
CA GLY A 106 39.19 -22.04 -12.70
C GLY A 106 37.67 -21.88 -12.52
N TRP A 107 37.20 -21.52 -11.32
CA TRP A 107 35.79 -21.15 -11.06
C TRP A 107 35.33 -19.84 -11.72
N SER A 108 36.26 -18.97 -12.13
CA SER A 108 35.94 -17.73 -12.88
C SER A 108 36.17 -17.85 -14.39
N ASN A 109 36.76 -18.95 -14.86
CA ASN A 109 37.05 -19.15 -16.28
C ASN A 109 36.03 -20.09 -16.93
N ILE A 110 35.21 -19.54 -17.83
CA ILE A 110 34.14 -20.26 -18.51
C ILE A 110 34.68 -21.45 -19.31
N ASN A 111 35.87 -21.33 -19.91
CA ASN A 111 36.45 -22.41 -20.71
C ASN A 111 36.83 -23.61 -19.84
N ILE A 112 37.40 -23.36 -18.65
CA ILE A 112 37.77 -24.42 -17.69
C ILE A 112 36.52 -25.08 -17.10
N LEU A 113 35.45 -24.31 -16.85
CA LEU A 113 34.17 -24.83 -16.39
C LEU A 113 33.48 -25.70 -17.45
N TYR A 114 33.58 -25.33 -18.72
CA TYR A 114 33.05 -26.10 -19.84
C TYR A 114 33.77 -27.44 -20.00
N GLU A 115 35.11 -27.44 -19.91
CA GLU A 115 35.91 -28.67 -19.93
C GLU A 115 35.71 -29.55 -18.68
N ALA A 116 35.31 -28.95 -17.56
CA ALA A 116 35.00 -29.65 -16.31
C ALA A 116 33.58 -30.22 -16.26
N TRP A 117 32.74 -29.99 -17.27
CA TRP A 117 31.36 -30.48 -17.35
C TRP A 117 31.30 -31.88 -17.98
N PRO A 118 30.55 -32.86 -17.43
CA PRO A 118 29.61 -32.79 -16.29
C PRO A 118 30.27 -33.04 -14.92
N PRO A 119 29.79 -32.38 -13.84
CA PRO A 119 30.45 -32.34 -12.52
C PRO A 119 30.46 -33.68 -11.76
N TRP A 120 29.62 -34.64 -12.18
CA TRP A 120 29.49 -35.98 -11.60
C TRP A 120 30.31 -37.07 -12.30
N ARG A 121 31.08 -36.75 -13.36
CA ARG A 121 32.08 -37.68 -13.90
C ARG A 121 33.30 -37.77 -12.96
N SER A 122 33.06 -38.32 -11.77
CA SER A 122 34.13 -38.81 -10.91
C SER A 122 34.79 -40.01 -11.58
N ASN A 123 36.12 -40.06 -11.56
CA ASN A 123 36.94 -41.15 -12.10
C ASN A 123 36.54 -42.50 -11.48
N ARG A 124 35.55 -43.20 -12.06
CA ARG A 124 35.37 -44.64 -11.83
C ARG A 124 36.49 -45.35 -12.58
N THR A 125 37.47 -45.81 -11.83
CA THR A 125 38.48 -46.77 -12.24
C THR A 125 37.78 -48.09 -12.59
N THR A 126 37.30 -48.20 -13.82
CA THR A 126 37.05 -49.48 -14.46
C THR A 126 38.21 -49.75 -15.41
N ASN A 127 38.77 -50.95 -15.23
CA ASN A 127 40.00 -51.50 -15.78
C ASN A 127 40.17 -51.33 -17.30
N GLY A 128 41.45 -51.30 -17.71
CA GLY A 128 41.89 -51.63 -19.06
C GLY A 128 41.99 -50.44 -20.01
N ASP A 129 43.24 -50.02 -20.25
CA ASP A 129 43.77 -49.58 -21.54
C ASP A 129 42.96 -48.56 -22.36
N GLN A 130 43.23 -47.28 -22.09
CA GLN A 130 43.55 -46.22 -23.08
C GLN A 130 43.50 -44.87 -22.39
N ALA A 131 44.42 -43.96 -22.78
CA ALA A 131 44.71 -42.67 -22.15
C ALA A 131 43.46 -41.88 -21.73
N ARG A 132 43.06 -42.03 -20.46
CA ARG A 132 41.87 -41.41 -19.87
C ARG A 132 42.22 -39.98 -19.45
N ARG A 133 41.73 -38.98 -20.19
CA ARG A 133 41.89 -37.55 -19.83
C ARG A 133 41.36 -37.32 -18.41
N ILE A 134 42.26 -37.09 -17.46
CA ILE A 134 41.92 -36.69 -16.09
C ILE A 134 41.44 -35.24 -16.15
N GLY A 135 40.13 -35.06 -16.32
CA GLY A 135 39.52 -33.73 -16.41
C GLY A 135 39.78 -32.87 -15.16
N PRO A 136 39.79 -31.53 -15.30
CA PRO A 136 40.02 -30.59 -14.19
C PRO A 136 38.86 -30.51 -13.18
N GLY A 137 37.73 -31.20 -13.44
CA GLY A 137 36.51 -31.12 -12.63
C GLY A 137 36.68 -31.63 -11.20
N SER A 138 36.31 -30.80 -10.22
CA SER A 138 36.15 -31.18 -8.82
C SER A 138 34.83 -30.63 -8.29
N GLY A 139 34.19 -31.34 -7.34
CA GLY A 139 32.95 -30.87 -6.72
C GLY A 139 33.12 -29.50 -6.04
N PHE A 140 34.30 -29.22 -5.48
CA PHE A 140 34.63 -27.90 -4.93
C PHE A 140 34.64 -26.79 -5.99
N LEU A 141 35.24 -27.04 -7.16
CA LEU A 141 35.31 -26.04 -8.25
C LEU A 141 33.91 -25.64 -8.72
N TRP A 142 32.99 -26.60 -8.83
CA TRP A 142 31.61 -26.33 -9.24
C TRP A 142 30.79 -25.63 -8.14
N LEU A 143 30.95 -26.03 -6.87
CA LEU A 143 30.34 -25.33 -5.73
C LEU A 143 30.84 -23.88 -5.61
N ALA A 144 32.14 -23.65 -5.85
CA ALA A 144 32.74 -22.32 -5.87
C ALA A 144 32.18 -21.44 -7.00
N ALA A 145 32.04 -22.00 -8.21
CA ALA A 145 31.44 -21.30 -9.35
C ALA A 145 29.95 -20.98 -9.11
N LEU A 146 29.18 -21.94 -8.57
CA LEU A 146 27.77 -21.73 -8.20
C LEU A 146 27.64 -20.65 -7.13
N PHE A 147 28.50 -20.66 -6.11
CA PHE A 147 28.49 -19.67 -5.05
C PHE A 147 28.80 -18.26 -5.57
N LEU A 148 29.79 -18.11 -6.47
CA LEU A 148 30.07 -16.84 -7.12
C LEU A 148 28.91 -16.35 -8.00
N LEU A 149 28.26 -17.27 -8.72
CA LEU A 149 27.08 -16.96 -9.52
C LEU A 149 25.92 -16.48 -8.64
N LEU A 150 25.64 -17.18 -7.53
CA LEU A 150 24.60 -16.77 -6.57
C LEU A 150 24.91 -15.40 -5.98
N CYS A 151 26.14 -15.16 -5.51
CA CYS A 151 26.55 -13.87 -4.96
C CYS A 151 26.52 -12.74 -6.01
N GLY A 152 26.87 -13.03 -7.26
CA GLY A 152 26.83 -12.06 -8.36
C GLY A 152 25.40 -11.69 -8.78
N ILE A 153 24.48 -12.65 -8.76
CA ILE A 153 23.07 -12.46 -9.13
C ILE A 153 22.23 -11.85 -8.00
N GLN A 154 22.63 -12.04 -6.73
CA GLN A 154 21.89 -11.56 -5.57
C GLN A 154 21.65 -10.04 -5.58
N GLN A 155 22.65 -9.23 -5.93
CA GLN A 155 22.50 -7.76 -5.93
C GLN A 155 21.58 -7.26 -7.06
N PRO A 156 21.71 -7.72 -8.32
CA PRO A 156 20.75 -7.42 -9.38
C PRO A 156 19.32 -7.83 -9.07
N ILE A 157 19.13 -9.03 -8.48
CA ILE A 157 17.81 -9.49 -8.05
C ILE A 157 17.22 -8.50 -7.04
N ARG A 158 18.00 -8.11 -6.03
CA ARG A 158 17.54 -7.16 -5.01
C ARG A 158 17.14 -5.82 -5.63
N GLU A 159 17.94 -5.26 -6.53
CA GLU A 159 17.61 -4.00 -7.21
C GLU A 159 16.38 -4.13 -8.12
N GLY A 160 16.20 -5.28 -8.78
CA GLY A 160 15.04 -5.53 -9.64
C GLY A 160 13.72 -5.74 -8.88
N PHE A 161 13.77 -6.27 -7.66
CA PHE A 161 12.57 -6.51 -6.84
C PHE A 161 12.21 -5.37 -5.88
N VAL A 162 13.16 -4.49 -5.53
CA VAL A 162 12.87 -3.34 -4.66
C VAL A 162 12.25 -2.22 -5.49
N SER A 163 10.92 -2.14 -5.48
CA SER A 163 10.19 -1.03 -6.09
C SER A 163 10.39 0.26 -5.30
N THR A 164 10.93 1.29 -5.94
CA THR A 164 11.04 2.63 -5.37
C THR A 164 9.73 3.40 -5.57
N GLY A 165 8.97 3.57 -4.48
CA GLY A 165 7.77 4.41 -4.46
C GLY A 165 8.09 5.85 -4.08
N GLN A 166 7.33 6.80 -4.62
CA GLN A 166 7.29 8.16 -4.10
C GLN A 166 6.04 8.30 -3.23
N ILE A 167 6.20 8.88 -2.05
CA ILE A 167 5.11 9.18 -1.14
C ILE A 167 5.08 10.68 -0.86
N LEU A 168 3.90 11.27 -0.89
CA LEU A 168 3.67 12.64 -0.46
C LEU A 168 3.66 12.67 1.07
N VAL A 169 4.45 13.55 1.66
CA VAL A 169 4.56 13.74 3.11
C VAL A 169 4.25 15.18 3.46
N MET A 170 3.68 15.40 4.64
CA MET A 170 3.30 16.73 5.13
C MET A 170 4.55 17.48 5.56
N ALA A 171 4.85 18.61 4.92
CA ALA A 171 5.91 19.51 5.39
C ALA A 171 5.39 20.50 6.43
N THR A 172 6.30 21.15 7.17
CA THR A 172 5.92 22.18 8.16
C THR A 172 5.10 23.32 7.59
N GLU A 173 5.39 23.76 6.37
CA GLU A 173 4.60 24.80 5.69
C GLU A 173 3.21 24.33 5.25
N ASP A 174 2.99 23.01 5.17
CA ASP A 174 1.71 22.44 4.74
C ASP A 174 0.72 22.31 5.91
N ASN A 175 1.17 22.45 7.16
CA ASN A 175 0.32 22.35 8.35
C ASN A 175 -0.37 23.71 8.65
N PRO A 176 -1.69 23.86 8.38
CA PRO A 176 -2.39 25.13 8.60
C PRO A 176 -2.57 25.48 10.08
N VAL A 177 -2.46 24.50 10.99
CA VAL A 177 -2.61 24.68 12.44
C VAL A 177 -1.28 25.03 13.11
N GLY A 178 -0.16 24.53 12.56
CA GLY A 178 1.20 24.76 13.08
C GLY A 178 1.88 26.02 12.55
N SER A 179 1.37 26.61 11.46
CA SER A 179 1.90 27.86 10.92
C SER A 179 1.68 29.01 11.91
N GLN A 180 2.77 29.64 12.36
CA GLN A 180 2.75 30.79 13.27
C GLN A 180 2.00 32.02 12.71
N ASN A 181 1.58 31.97 11.44
CA ASN A 181 0.88 33.04 10.74
C ASN A 181 -0.64 32.81 10.69
N GLY A 182 -1.23 32.31 11.77
CA GLY A 182 -2.67 32.12 11.90
C GLY A 182 -3.27 31.11 10.92
N PRO A 183 -4.51 30.67 11.17
CA PRO A 183 -5.19 29.81 10.24
C PRO A 183 -5.48 30.66 9.00
N PHE A 184 -5.00 30.21 7.85
CA PHE A 184 -5.39 30.71 6.53
C PHE A 184 -4.65 31.89 5.87
N ARG A 185 -3.48 32.36 6.36
CA ARG A 185 -2.56 33.21 5.55
C ARG A 185 -1.38 32.47 4.91
N GLY A 186 -1.53 32.09 3.64
CA GLY A 186 -0.50 31.49 2.81
C GLY A 186 -1.14 30.78 1.62
N GLY A 187 -0.87 31.22 0.40
CA GLY A 187 -1.56 30.79 -0.83
C GLY A 187 -1.37 29.33 -1.27
N ARG A 188 -1.10 28.39 -0.35
CA ARG A 188 -0.90 26.96 -0.62
C ARG A 188 -2.08 26.05 -0.24
N TYR A 189 -3.06 26.56 0.50
CA TYR A 189 -4.29 25.83 0.77
C TYR A 189 -5.49 26.61 0.26
N THR A 190 -6.56 25.89 -0.01
CA THR A 190 -7.86 26.43 -0.35
C THR A 190 -8.87 25.79 0.58
N LEU A 191 -9.71 26.62 1.19
CA LEU A 191 -10.84 26.13 1.97
C LEU A 191 -11.80 25.43 0.99
N LEU A 192 -11.88 24.11 1.07
CA LEU A 192 -12.77 23.30 0.23
C LEU A 192 -14.23 23.40 0.68
N GLY A 193 -14.44 23.75 1.95
CA GLY A 193 -15.75 23.87 2.59
C GLY A 193 -15.66 23.57 4.07
N VAL A 194 -16.81 23.61 4.73
CA VAL A 194 -16.97 23.31 6.15
C VAL A 194 -17.91 22.14 6.27
N ASP A 195 -17.50 21.12 7.02
CA ASP A 195 -18.36 20.03 7.41
C ASP A 195 -18.90 20.36 8.81
N PRO A 196 -20.24 20.53 8.96
CA PRO A 196 -20.81 20.94 10.24
C PRO A 196 -20.59 19.85 11.30
N GLU A 197 -20.38 20.22 12.55
CA GLU A 197 -20.37 19.23 13.63
C GLU A 197 -21.80 18.89 14.08
N PRO A 198 -22.02 17.77 14.79
CA PRO A 198 -23.35 17.41 15.29
C PRO A 198 -24.01 18.51 16.14
N ASP A 199 -23.19 19.34 16.80
CA ASP A 199 -23.63 20.53 17.53
C ASP A 199 -24.09 21.65 16.59
N ASP A 200 -23.32 21.95 15.54
CA ASP A 200 -23.73 22.93 14.53
C ASP A 200 -25.03 22.53 13.85
N MET A 201 -25.19 21.24 13.53
CA MET A 201 -26.41 20.71 12.93
C MET A 201 -27.65 20.92 13.80
N SER A 202 -27.50 20.93 15.12
CA SER A 202 -28.60 21.16 16.07
C SER A 202 -29.19 22.57 15.99
N THR A 203 -28.40 23.52 15.48
CA THR A 203 -28.77 24.93 15.39
C THR A 203 -29.44 25.30 14.06
N ILE A 204 -29.49 24.38 13.10
CA ILE A 204 -29.99 24.68 11.76
C ILE A 204 -31.53 24.89 11.83
N PRO A 205 -32.05 26.03 11.35
CA PRO A 205 -33.47 26.30 11.36
C PRO A 205 -34.25 25.32 10.46
N GLU A 206 -35.28 24.69 11.03
CA GLU A 206 -36.11 23.70 10.33
C GLU A 206 -36.69 24.22 9.01
N GLY A 207 -37.27 25.42 9.02
CA GLY A 207 -37.94 25.98 7.85
C GLY A 207 -37.05 26.14 6.62
N VAL A 208 -35.75 26.43 6.83
CA VAL A 208 -34.79 26.57 5.73
C VAL A 208 -34.51 25.21 5.10
N ILE A 209 -34.33 24.17 5.93
CA ILE A 209 -34.10 22.81 5.44
C ILE A 209 -35.32 22.30 4.69
N VAL A 210 -36.52 22.46 5.25
CA VAL A 210 -37.77 21.98 4.63
C VAL A 210 -37.97 22.64 3.27
N GLN A 211 -37.83 23.96 3.18
CA GLN A 211 -37.99 24.68 1.91
C GLN A 211 -36.93 24.25 0.86
N GLN A 212 -35.67 24.07 1.27
CA GLN A 212 -34.61 23.63 0.37
C GLN A 212 -34.84 22.18 -0.10
N LEU A 213 -35.32 21.32 0.80
CA LEU A 213 -35.67 19.94 0.49
C LEU A 213 -36.84 19.88 -0.50
N GLU A 214 -37.90 20.66 -0.29
CA GLU A 214 -39.05 20.74 -1.22
C GLU A 214 -38.61 21.15 -2.62
N ASN A 215 -37.78 22.20 -2.73
CA ASN A 215 -37.23 22.65 -4.01
C ASN A 215 -36.37 21.58 -4.68
N SER A 216 -35.51 20.90 -3.90
CA SER A 216 -34.63 19.84 -4.41
C SER A 216 -35.41 18.62 -4.89
N LEU A 217 -36.40 18.19 -4.12
CA LEU A 217 -37.28 17.07 -4.47
C LEU A 217 -38.09 17.36 -5.74
N ALA A 218 -38.55 18.60 -5.94
CA ALA A 218 -39.25 19.00 -7.16
C ALA A 218 -38.35 18.94 -8.41
N SER A 219 -37.03 19.12 -8.27
CA SER A 219 -36.07 19.05 -9.37
C SER A 219 -35.50 17.64 -9.63
N LEU A 220 -35.71 16.69 -8.72
CA LEU A 220 -34.99 15.42 -8.71
C LEU A 220 -35.36 14.54 -9.91
N SER A 221 -34.36 14.12 -10.68
CA SER A 221 -34.54 13.28 -11.86
C SER A 221 -33.77 11.96 -11.78
N PHE A 222 -34.30 10.90 -12.38
CA PHE A 222 -33.64 9.58 -12.47
C PHE A 222 -32.29 9.62 -13.22
N SER A 223 -32.05 10.63 -14.05
CA SER A 223 -30.78 10.82 -14.76
C SER A 223 -29.80 11.74 -14.03
N GLU A 224 -30.20 12.33 -12.90
CA GLU A 224 -29.37 13.27 -12.17
C GLU A 224 -28.40 12.54 -11.24
N VAL A 225 -27.15 13.03 -11.18
CA VAL A 225 -26.11 12.52 -10.28
C VAL A 225 -25.81 13.61 -9.26
N PRO A 226 -26.28 13.47 -8.00
CA PRO A 226 -26.00 14.47 -6.98
C PRO A 226 -24.50 14.57 -6.71
N THR A 227 -23.97 15.79 -6.65
CA THR A 227 -22.52 16.02 -6.47
C THR A 227 -22.00 15.48 -5.14
N ASN A 228 -22.84 15.52 -4.10
CA ASN A 228 -22.47 15.16 -2.73
C ASN A 228 -22.69 13.67 -2.42
N LEU A 229 -23.09 12.88 -3.43
CA LEU A 229 -23.28 11.45 -3.30
C LEU A 229 -22.00 10.70 -3.65
N TRP A 230 -21.54 9.87 -2.72
CA TRP A 230 -20.34 9.06 -2.86
C TRP A 230 -20.70 7.58 -3.01
N PRO A 231 -20.06 6.85 -3.95
CA PRO A 231 -20.21 5.40 -4.01
C PRO A 231 -19.48 4.74 -2.85
N ASP A 232 -20.15 3.79 -2.19
CA ASP A 232 -19.55 2.95 -1.15
C ASP A 232 -18.78 1.80 -1.81
N LEU A 233 -17.52 2.05 -2.14
CA LEU A 233 -16.64 1.10 -2.85
C LEU A 233 -16.11 -0.04 -1.95
N GLN A 234 -16.70 -0.27 -0.77
CA GLN A 234 -16.27 -1.36 0.12
C GLN A 234 -16.45 -2.75 -0.53
N ASP A 235 -17.38 -2.89 -1.48
CA ASP A 235 -17.70 -4.18 -2.12
C ASP A 235 -17.56 -4.21 -3.67
N ALA A 236 -16.99 -3.18 -4.31
CA ALA A 236 -16.81 -3.19 -5.77
C ALA A 236 -15.48 -2.55 -6.21
N ALA A 237 -14.81 -3.23 -7.14
CA ALA A 237 -13.61 -2.78 -7.83
C ALA A 237 -13.71 -1.29 -8.23
N PRO A 238 -12.59 -0.53 -8.19
CA PRO A 238 -12.58 0.91 -8.42
C PRO A 238 -13.31 1.23 -9.72
N PHE A 239 -14.25 2.17 -9.62
CA PHE A 239 -15.02 2.74 -10.71
C PHE A 239 -14.07 3.09 -11.87
N LYS A 240 -13.92 2.20 -12.85
CA LYS A 240 -13.33 2.58 -14.13
C LYS A 240 -14.45 3.31 -14.86
N LEU A 241 -14.30 4.63 -14.99
CA LEU A 241 -15.02 5.43 -15.98
C LEU A 241 -14.83 4.75 -17.33
N ARG A 242 -15.75 3.85 -17.69
CA ARG A 242 -15.83 3.32 -19.03
C ARG A 242 -16.44 4.47 -19.82
N ASN A 243 -15.59 5.17 -20.58
CA ASN A 243 -16.04 6.11 -21.59
C ASN A 243 -16.90 5.33 -22.59
N VAL A 244 -18.19 5.17 -22.31
CA VAL A 244 -19.18 4.66 -23.23
C VAL A 244 -19.83 5.90 -23.84
N PRO A 245 -19.46 6.30 -25.06
CA PRO A 245 -19.76 7.65 -25.56
C PRO A 245 -21.23 7.91 -25.90
N GLN A 246 -22.17 7.01 -25.58
CA GLN A 246 -23.49 7.00 -26.23
C GLN A 246 -24.69 6.64 -25.35
N LEU A 247 -24.51 6.35 -24.06
CA LEU A 247 -25.63 6.15 -23.13
C LEU A 247 -25.54 7.23 -22.07
N LYS A 248 -26.58 8.07 -21.94
CA LYS A 248 -26.75 8.96 -20.78
C LYS A 248 -26.48 8.11 -19.54
N GLN A 249 -25.45 8.49 -18.78
CA GLN A 249 -25.04 7.77 -17.59
C GLN A 249 -26.28 7.71 -16.67
N LEU A 250 -26.83 6.51 -16.50
CA LEU A 250 -27.97 6.32 -15.62
C LEU A 250 -27.55 6.75 -14.22
N GLY A 251 -28.38 7.58 -13.58
CA GLY A 251 -28.12 8.10 -12.25
C GLY A 251 -27.98 6.96 -11.22
N PRO A 252 -27.47 7.26 -10.02
CA PRO A 252 -27.32 6.29 -8.93
C PRO A 252 -28.62 5.49 -8.67
N TRP A 253 -29.75 6.16 -8.87
CA TRP A 253 -31.11 5.66 -8.69
C TRP A 253 -31.48 4.48 -9.61
N ALA A 254 -30.82 4.32 -10.75
CA ALA A 254 -31.11 3.22 -11.68
C ALA A 254 -30.16 2.02 -11.53
N GLN A 255 -29.31 2.02 -10.50
CA GLN A 255 -28.26 1.01 -10.29
C GLN A 255 -28.52 0.20 -9.01
N PRO A 256 -29.45 -0.78 -9.04
CA PRO A 256 -29.69 -1.66 -7.90
C PRO A 256 -28.44 -2.51 -7.63
N GLY A 257 -27.80 -2.32 -6.47
CA GLY A 257 -26.67 -3.15 -6.00
C GLY A 257 -25.40 -2.38 -5.61
N LEU A 258 -25.33 -1.08 -5.89
CA LEU A 258 -24.24 -0.23 -5.39
C LEU A 258 -24.70 0.50 -4.12
N GLY A 259 -23.90 0.40 -3.05
CA GLY A 259 -24.09 1.22 -1.87
C GLY A 259 -23.68 2.67 -2.16
N PHE A 260 -24.40 3.64 -1.61
CA PHE A 260 -24.06 5.05 -1.68
C PHE A 260 -24.16 5.68 -0.29
N PHE A 261 -23.36 6.71 -0.05
CA PHE A 261 -23.46 7.54 1.14
C PHE A 261 -23.36 9.02 0.78
N VAL A 262 -23.84 9.89 1.66
CA VAL A 262 -23.78 11.34 1.48
C VAL A 262 -22.70 11.92 2.37
N ALA A 263 -21.97 12.91 1.86
CA ALA A 263 -21.03 13.72 2.62
C ALA A 263 -21.18 15.19 2.22
N ALA A 264 -20.74 16.12 3.07
CA ALA A 264 -20.85 17.55 2.78
C ALA A 264 -20.06 18.00 1.53
N PHE A 265 -18.99 17.27 1.21
CA PHE A 265 -18.11 17.58 0.08
C PHE A 265 -18.49 16.84 -1.20
N PRO A 266 -18.31 17.46 -2.37
CA PRO A 266 -18.52 16.81 -3.65
C PRO A 266 -17.67 15.54 -3.82
N ASN A 267 -18.22 14.55 -4.53
CA ASN A 267 -17.53 13.31 -4.87
C ASN A 267 -16.21 13.60 -5.60
N GLY A 268 -15.14 12.92 -5.17
CA GLY A 268 -13.79 13.10 -5.70
C GLY A 268 -12.98 14.22 -5.04
N THR A 269 -13.55 14.93 -4.06
CA THR A 269 -12.81 15.91 -3.26
C THR A 269 -11.67 15.22 -2.51
N THR A 270 -10.45 15.74 -2.68
CA THR A 270 -9.24 15.26 -2.01
C THR A 270 -8.61 16.37 -1.20
N THR A 271 -8.14 16.04 -0.01
CA THR A 271 -7.40 16.96 0.88
C THR A 271 -5.90 16.91 0.63
N GLY A 272 -5.48 16.22 -0.45
CA GLY A 272 -4.08 16.08 -0.83
C GLY A 272 -3.29 15.35 0.25
N ILE A 273 -2.35 16.07 0.87
CA ILE A 273 -1.45 15.54 1.90
C ILE A 273 -2.11 15.58 3.29
N LEU A 274 -3.09 16.45 3.48
CA LEU A 274 -3.78 16.61 4.76
C LEU A 274 -4.75 15.46 5.00
N ARG A 275 -4.78 14.96 6.24
CA ARG A 275 -5.74 13.95 6.68
C ARG A 275 -6.87 14.63 7.42
N ASN A 276 -7.93 14.96 6.69
CA ASN A 276 -9.17 15.43 7.29
C ASN A 276 -10.22 14.32 7.29
N ARG A 277 -11.27 14.51 8.08
CA ARG A 277 -12.43 13.64 8.13
C ARG A 277 -13.66 14.48 7.85
N ALA A 278 -14.64 13.88 7.19
CA ALA A 278 -15.96 14.46 6.98
C ALA A 278 -17.02 13.49 7.50
N MET A 279 -18.17 14.00 7.90
CA MET A 279 -19.33 13.22 8.27
C MET A 279 -19.83 12.45 7.07
N ARG A 280 -20.15 11.18 7.33
CA ARG A 280 -20.73 10.26 6.37
C ARG A 280 -22.13 9.90 6.84
N PHE A 281 -23.13 10.19 6.02
CA PHE A 281 -24.51 9.75 6.24
C PHE A 281 -24.79 8.54 5.37
N ASN A 282 -25.06 7.42 6.03
CA ASN A 282 -25.52 6.20 5.38
C ASN A 282 -27.00 6.02 5.70
N SER A 283 -27.79 5.64 4.70
CA SER A 283 -29.22 5.39 4.86
C SER A 283 -29.57 4.05 4.24
N THR A 284 -30.34 3.26 4.98
CA THR A 284 -30.86 1.97 4.53
C THR A 284 -32.35 1.94 4.80
N ILE A 285 -33.14 1.61 3.79
CA ILE A 285 -34.60 1.60 3.87
C ILE A 285 -35.06 0.14 3.88
N ARG A 286 -35.97 -0.20 4.80
CA ARG A 286 -36.65 -1.49 4.83
C ARG A 286 -38.15 -1.26 4.70
N CYS A 287 -38.71 -1.62 3.54
CA CYS A 287 -40.15 -1.56 3.32
C CYS A 287 -40.82 -2.84 3.82
N ILE A 288 -41.88 -2.70 4.60
CA ILE A 288 -42.70 -3.82 5.10
C ILE A 288 -44.16 -3.49 4.79
N GLU A 289 -44.86 -4.38 4.09
CA GLU A 289 -46.29 -4.25 3.88
C GLU A 289 -47.04 -4.53 5.19
N ILE A 290 -47.91 -3.59 5.58
CA ILE A 290 -48.77 -3.69 6.75
C ILE A 290 -50.23 -3.59 6.31
N ARG A 291 -51.15 -4.11 7.14
CA ARG A 291 -52.59 -3.96 6.86
C ARG A 291 -52.99 -2.50 7.03
N GLN A 292 -53.94 -2.02 6.23
CA GLN A 292 -54.45 -0.65 6.32
C GLN A 292 -55.02 -0.32 7.72
N SER A 293 -55.62 -1.31 8.40
CA SER A 293 -56.09 -1.15 9.79
C SER A 293 -54.98 -0.85 10.81
N SER A 294 -53.72 -1.12 10.44
CA SER A 294 -52.53 -0.85 11.25
C SER A 294 -51.96 0.55 10.99
N PHE A 295 -52.47 1.30 10.01
CA PHE A 295 -52.11 2.70 9.83
C PHE A 295 -52.62 3.50 11.04
N PRO A 296 -51.77 4.34 11.67
CA PRO A 296 -52.16 5.07 12.86
C PRO A 296 -53.26 6.10 12.56
N ALA A 297 -54.37 6.03 13.30
CA ALA A 297 -55.47 7.00 13.18
C ALA A 297 -55.02 8.43 13.55
N THR A 298 -54.10 8.54 14.51
CA THR A 298 -53.39 9.76 14.88
C THR A 298 -51.90 9.47 14.94
N CYS A 299 -51.09 10.29 14.26
CA CYS A 299 -49.64 10.16 14.30
C CYS A 299 -49.12 10.43 15.70
N THR A 300 -48.39 9.48 16.27
CA THR A 300 -47.89 9.57 17.64
C THR A 300 -46.71 10.52 17.74
N GLY A 301 -46.69 11.40 18.74
CA GLY A 301 -45.55 12.29 19.00
C GLY A 301 -45.97 13.67 19.50
N GLY A 302 -45.00 14.49 19.92
CA GLY A 302 -45.25 15.87 20.35
C GLY A 302 -45.54 16.82 19.19
N SER A 303 -44.86 16.62 18.06
CA SER A 303 -45.06 17.37 16.81
C SER A 303 -44.74 16.48 15.60
N PRO A 304 -45.57 15.47 15.31
CA PRO A 304 -45.30 14.52 14.22
C PRO A 304 -45.37 15.20 12.84
N PHE A 305 -44.75 14.57 11.83
CA PHE A 305 -44.92 15.01 10.44
C PHE A 305 -46.08 14.24 9.78
N THR A 306 -47.05 14.99 9.26
CA THR A 306 -48.24 14.46 8.58
C THR A 306 -48.44 15.19 7.27
N SER A 307 -48.67 14.44 6.19
CA SER A 307 -49.01 15.02 4.88
C SER A 307 -50.06 14.18 4.19
N ASP A 308 -50.95 14.83 3.44
CA ASP A 308 -52.00 14.19 2.65
C ASP A 308 -51.96 14.77 1.24
N PHE A 309 -51.81 13.90 0.24
CA PHE A 309 -51.75 14.28 -1.16
C PHE A 309 -52.86 13.59 -1.93
N THR A 310 -53.77 14.36 -2.50
CA THR A 310 -54.83 13.85 -3.38
C THR A 310 -54.66 14.42 -4.79
N SER A 311 -54.36 13.55 -5.76
CA SER A 311 -54.33 13.93 -7.18
C SER A 311 -55.63 13.55 -7.87
N SER A 312 -56.44 14.57 -8.22
CA SER A 312 -57.61 14.54 -9.12
C SER A 312 -58.44 13.23 -9.17
N GLY A 313 -58.66 12.61 -8.01
CA GLY A 313 -59.52 11.45 -7.83
C GLY A 313 -58.95 10.07 -8.18
N GLN A 314 -57.67 9.96 -8.57
CA GLN A 314 -57.06 8.66 -8.97
C GLN A 314 -55.95 8.16 -8.04
N PHE A 315 -55.32 9.05 -7.27
CA PHE A 315 -54.20 8.69 -6.40
C PHE A 315 -54.27 9.53 -5.12
N GLY A 316 -54.19 8.87 -3.96
CA GLY A 316 -54.24 9.50 -2.65
C GLY A 316 -53.19 8.89 -1.74
N ALA A 317 -52.22 9.67 -1.28
CA ALA A 317 -51.20 9.16 -0.36
C ALA A 317 -51.25 9.91 0.97
N LYS A 318 -51.39 9.16 2.07
CA LYS A 318 -51.30 9.68 3.45
C LYS A 318 -49.98 9.26 4.06
N ILE A 319 -49.23 10.23 4.56
CA ILE A 319 -47.92 10.04 5.16
C ILE A 319 -48.00 10.39 6.63
N CYS A 320 -47.48 9.50 7.47
CA CYS A 320 -47.37 9.68 8.90
C CYS A 320 -45.96 9.32 9.38
N VAL A 321 -45.26 10.29 9.96
CA VAL A 321 -43.95 10.09 10.61
C VAL A 321 -44.09 10.44 12.08
N PRO A 322 -44.06 9.44 12.98
CA PRO A 322 -44.08 9.66 14.41
C PRO A 322 -42.91 10.52 14.91
N GLY A 323 -43.13 11.21 16.02
CA GLY A 323 -42.05 11.89 16.75
C GLY A 323 -42.27 13.38 16.97
N GLN A 324 -41.17 14.10 17.10
CA GLN A 324 -41.18 15.55 17.37
C GLN A 324 -40.30 16.24 16.34
N ARG A 325 -40.93 16.92 15.39
CA ARG A 325 -40.26 17.72 14.37
C ARG A 325 -39.42 18.81 15.03
N GLY A 326 -38.25 19.09 14.45
CA GLY A 326 -37.27 20.05 14.97
C GLY A 326 -36.40 19.51 16.10
N LYS A 327 -36.68 18.31 16.63
CA LYS A 327 -35.81 17.63 17.59
C LYS A 327 -34.90 16.66 16.86
N PHE A 328 -33.60 16.78 17.07
CA PHE A 328 -32.62 15.90 16.46
C PHE A 328 -32.45 14.59 17.25
N PRO A 329 -32.34 13.44 16.57
CA PRO A 329 -32.18 12.13 17.22
C PRO A 329 -30.73 11.76 17.58
N TRP A 330 -29.74 12.54 17.15
CA TRP A 330 -28.32 12.27 17.43
C TRP A 330 -27.83 12.88 18.75
N GLN A 331 -26.75 12.33 19.28
CA GLN A 331 -25.98 12.88 20.39
C GLN A 331 -24.88 13.80 19.87
N LEU A 332 -24.43 14.75 20.71
CA LEU A 332 -23.32 15.65 20.45
C LEU A 332 -21.96 14.94 20.55
N SER A 333 -21.75 13.95 19.68
CA SER A 333 -20.56 13.09 19.64
C SER A 333 -20.14 12.83 18.19
N ARG A 334 -18.83 12.82 17.95
CA ARG A 334 -18.24 12.49 16.64
C ARG A 334 -18.17 10.99 16.36
N ASN A 335 -18.51 10.16 17.35
CA ASN A 335 -18.52 8.72 17.16
C ASN A 335 -19.67 8.33 16.23
N ARG A 336 -19.55 7.15 15.59
CA ARG A 336 -20.62 6.60 14.78
C ARG A 336 -21.89 6.43 15.62
N GLN A 337 -23.01 6.84 15.06
CA GLN A 337 -24.33 6.70 15.64
C GLN A 337 -25.25 6.10 14.58
N ASP A 338 -26.05 5.10 14.96
CA ASP A 338 -27.06 4.50 14.10
C ASP A 338 -28.43 4.97 14.60
N ILE A 339 -29.24 5.51 13.69
CA ILE A 339 -30.52 6.14 13.98
C ILE A 339 -31.58 5.42 13.16
N VAL A 340 -32.72 5.14 13.78
CA VAL A 340 -33.84 4.44 13.16
C VAL A 340 -35.08 5.32 13.27
N GLU A 341 -35.73 5.54 12.14
CA GLU A 341 -36.98 6.27 12.02
C GLU A 341 -37.98 5.43 11.24
N ASP A 342 -39.23 5.45 11.69
CA ASP A 342 -40.33 4.73 11.06
C ASP A 342 -41.21 5.69 10.28
N ILE A 343 -41.55 5.34 9.03
CA ILE A 343 -42.43 6.12 8.16
C ILE A 343 -43.59 5.23 7.72
N PHE A 344 -44.81 5.70 7.96
CA PHE A 344 -46.02 5.04 7.50
C PHE A 344 -46.55 5.77 6.25
N VAL A 345 -46.84 4.99 5.21
CA VAL A 345 -47.42 5.49 3.96
C VAL A 345 -48.63 4.62 3.60
N ASP A 346 -49.79 5.25 3.45
CA ASP A 346 -51.03 4.65 2.94
C ASP A 346 -51.26 5.23 1.53
N VAL A 347 -51.36 4.37 0.51
CA VAL A 347 -51.37 4.74 -0.93
C VAL A 347 -52.61 4.21 -1.63
#